data_AF-A0A0C3J4M7-F1
#
_entry.id   AF-A0A0C3J4M7-F1
#
_cell.length_a   1.000
_cell.length_b   1.000
_cell.length_c   1.000
_cell.angle_alpha   90.00
_cell.angle_beta   90.00
_cell.angle_gamma   90.00
#
_symmetry.space_group_name_H-M   'P 1'
#
loop_
_entity.id
_entity.type
_entity.pdbx_description
1 polymer ?
#
loop_
_entity_poly.entity_id
_entity_poly.type
_entity_poly.pdbx_seq_one_letter_code
_entity_poly.pdbx_strand_id
1 'polypeptide(L)'
;MSAQGPTVPPVLLPEILEFSPQLLLDDIINFANEAITNAVDGLEEFLFRWAADREARVRDDWDSTQEVEQGLVAFQTLLEYHTDIAFDFFETWSLRNIFAMPADLPIVVPHQEGLDLDYPAELETELMAEVQSLRKKIDAQRRLKRLLTRSARLSTAKARQSEKKLSDLSFLQDPLLLELGQIADRFESMFTAASSLPPLTPESTAALTQLPLPDPGKRPWELSRAGYMDWATKQLLAKVKQRSSDVGNSVTGSITALIDNIGTAQRLEVIAKYESVRSSEETRQHPAPPNDVEMNDLD
;
A
#
# COMPACT_ATOMS: atom_id res chain seq x y z
N MET A 1 5.27 -54.19 51.73
CA MET A 1 4.08 -53.51 51.17
C MET A 1 4.13 -52.06 51.63
N SER A 2 4.90 -51.22 50.95
CA SER A 2 5.02 -49.80 51.31
C SER A 2 3.89 -49.05 50.64
N ALA A 3 3.02 -48.48 51.47
CA ALA A 3 1.88 -47.67 51.06
C ALA A 3 2.38 -46.53 50.17
N GLN A 4 1.83 -46.42 48.96
CA GLN A 4 1.99 -45.24 48.13
C GLN A 4 1.38 -44.07 48.91
N GLY A 5 2.22 -43.13 49.35
CA GLY A 5 1.74 -41.86 49.87
C GLY A 5 0.97 -41.11 48.77
N PRO A 6 0.19 -40.07 49.12
CA PRO A 6 -0.51 -39.26 48.13
C PRO A 6 0.53 -38.74 47.12
N THR A 7 0.32 -39.06 45.84
CA THR A 7 1.15 -38.55 44.74
C THR A 7 0.49 -37.31 44.17
N VAL A 8 1.33 -36.34 43.80
CA VAL A 8 0.94 -35.13 43.06
C VAL A 8 0.15 -35.52 41.80
N PRO A 9 -0.78 -34.67 41.30
CA PRO A 9 -1.45 -34.90 40.03
C PRO A 9 -0.46 -35.27 38.92
N PRO A 10 -0.76 -36.30 38.10
CA PRO A 10 0.18 -36.83 37.10
C PRO A 10 0.52 -35.82 35.98
N VAL A 11 -0.13 -34.66 35.97
CA VAL A 11 0.03 -33.60 34.97
C VAL A 11 1.17 -32.63 35.32
N LEU A 12 1.52 -32.47 36.60
CA LEU A 12 2.53 -31.49 37.01
C LEU A 12 3.94 -31.87 36.52
N LEU A 13 4.27 -33.15 36.46
CA LEU A 13 5.57 -33.60 35.98
C LEU A 13 5.76 -33.35 34.47
N PRO A 14 4.83 -33.76 33.59
CA PRO A 14 4.88 -33.39 32.18
C PRO A 14 4.87 -31.88 31.95
N GLU A 15 4.19 -31.12 32.80
CA GLU A 15 4.18 -29.66 32.72
C GLU A 15 5.54 -29.04 33.07
N ILE A 16 6.23 -29.55 34.09
CA ILE A 16 7.58 -29.08 34.48
C ILE A 16 8.63 -29.48 33.46
N LEU A 17 8.55 -30.71 32.95
CA LEU A 17 9.54 -31.27 32.03
C LEU A 17 9.28 -30.89 30.58
N GLU A 18 8.08 -30.40 30.26
CA GLU A 18 7.58 -30.16 28.89
C GLU A 18 7.46 -31.44 28.02
N PHE A 19 7.73 -32.61 28.60
CA PHE A 19 7.57 -33.93 27.97
C PHE A 19 7.13 -34.98 28.98
N SER A 20 6.54 -36.08 28.50
CA SER A 20 6.18 -37.22 29.36
C SER A 20 7.43 -38.05 29.70
N PRO A 21 7.72 -38.32 30.99
CA PRO A 21 8.86 -39.16 31.38
C PRO A 21 8.87 -40.55 30.75
N GLN A 22 7.70 -41.10 30.42
CA GLN A 22 7.58 -42.40 29.75
C GLN A 22 8.25 -42.37 28.37
N LEU A 23 8.09 -41.29 27.61
CA LEU A 23 8.70 -41.17 26.28
C LEU A 23 10.23 -41.19 26.36
N LEU A 24 10.80 -40.56 27.38
CA LEU A 24 12.26 -40.60 27.60
C LEU A 24 12.73 -42.01 27.91
N LEU A 25 11.98 -42.77 28.72
CA LEU A 25 12.33 -44.15 29.05
C LEU A 25 12.21 -45.05 27.83
N ASP A 26 11.15 -44.90 27.03
CA ASP A 26 10.98 -45.62 25.76
C ASP A 26 12.16 -45.37 24.81
N ASP A 27 12.56 -44.11 24.64
CA ASP A 27 13.70 -43.73 23.79
C ASP A 27 15.02 -44.34 24.28
N ILE A 28 15.25 -44.38 25.61
CA ILE A 28 16.43 -45.02 26.20
C ILE A 28 16.42 -46.53 25.93
N ILE A 29 15.29 -47.20 26.10
CA ILE A 29 15.15 -48.64 25.86
C ILE A 29 15.38 -48.96 24.39
N ASN A 30 14.81 -48.16 23.48
CA ASN A 30 15.02 -48.30 22.04
C ASN A 30 16.49 -48.16 21.67
N PHE A 31 17.17 -47.13 22.18
CA PHE A 31 18.60 -46.92 21.93
C PHE A 31 19.46 -48.05 22.51
N ALA A 32 19.11 -48.56 23.70
CA ALA A 32 19.83 -49.68 24.31
C ALA A 32 19.69 -50.96 23.48
N ASN A 33 18.48 -51.26 23.00
CA ASN A 33 18.23 -52.41 22.13
C ASN A 33 18.99 -52.30 20.81
N GLU A 34 19.00 -51.11 20.18
CA GLU A 34 19.79 -50.87 18.98
C GLU A 34 21.30 -51.06 19.24
N ALA A 35 21.81 -50.56 20.38
CA ALA A 35 23.21 -50.74 20.77
C ALA A 35 23.57 -52.21 21.02
N ILE A 36 22.65 -52.99 21.60
CA ILE A 36 22.83 -54.44 21.81
C ILE A 36 22.93 -55.16 20.46
N THR A 37 22.00 -54.90 19.55
CA THR A 37 22.03 -55.49 18.20
C THR A 37 23.33 -55.16 17.49
N ASN A 38 23.74 -53.89 17.47
CA ASN A 38 25.00 -53.46 16.85
C ASN A 38 26.24 -54.13 17.48
N ALA A 39 26.21 -54.40 18.79
CA ALA A 39 27.30 -55.09 19.48
C ALA A 39 27.34 -56.58 19.14
N VAL A 40 26.19 -57.23 19.01
CA VAL A 40 26.07 -58.63 18.57
C VAL A 40 26.54 -58.77 17.12
N ASP A 41 26.13 -57.88 16.23
CA ASP A 41 26.58 -57.86 14.82
C ASP A 41 28.11 -57.69 14.71
N GLY A 42 28.69 -56.80 15.53
CA GLY A 42 30.14 -56.60 15.59
C GLY A 42 30.89 -57.83 16.14
N LEU A 43 30.28 -58.53 17.10
CA LEU A 43 30.81 -59.79 17.63
C LEU A 43 30.72 -60.92 16.60
N GLU A 44 29.62 -60.99 15.86
CA GLU A 44 29.40 -61.95 14.76
C GLU A 44 30.50 -61.86 13.72
N GLU A 45 30.77 -60.64 13.20
CA GLU A 45 31.82 -60.42 12.22
C GLU A 45 33.21 -60.84 12.74
N PHE A 46 33.50 -60.56 14.01
CA PHE A 46 34.75 -60.96 14.64
C PHE A 46 34.87 -62.49 14.79
N LEU A 47 33.82 -63.15 15.26
CA LEU A 47 33.81 -64.60 15.48
C LEU A 47 33.88 -65.37 14.16
N PHE A 48 33.23 -64.90 13.09
CA PHE A 48 33.35 -65.52 11.77
C PHE A 48 34.76 -65.39 11.19
N ARG A 49 35.39 -64.21 11.31
CA ARG A 49 36.80 -64.03 10.90
C ARG A 49 37.72 -64.97 11.68
N TRP A 50 37.49 -65.10 13.00
CA TRP A 50 38.26 -66.00 13.86
C TRP A 50 38.06 -67.49 13.50
N ALA A 51 36.82 -67.90 13.22
CA ALA A 51 36.48 -69.27 12.83
C ALA A 51 37.12 -69.64 11.48
N ALA A 52 37.04 -68.76 10.47
CA ALA A 52 37.66 -68.95 9.17
C ALA A 52 39.20 -69.07 9.25
N ASP A 53 39.85 -68.22 10.06
CA ASP A 53 41.29 -68.29 10.31
C ASP A 53 41.72 -69.61 10.99
N ARG A 54 40.82 -70.20 11.79
CA ARG A 54 41.08 -71.46 12.51
C ARG A 54 40.90 -72.67 11.60
N GLU A 55 39.86 -72.67 10.76
CA GLU A 55 39.61 -73.71 9.76
C GLU A 55 40.76 -73.80 8.75
N ALA A 56 41.33 -72.66 8.34
CA ALA A 56 42.51 -72.62 7.48
C ALA A 56 43.77 -73.24 8.11
N ARG A 57 43.88 -73.27 9.44
CA ARG A 57 45.03 -73.78 10.19
C ARG A 57 44.86 -75.23 10.64
N VAL A 58 43.64 -75.63 10.94
CA VAL A 58 43.30 -76.94 11.48
C VAL A 58 42.39 -77.60 10.46
N ARG A 59 42.98 -78.47 9.62
CA ARG A 59 42.28 -79.27 8.61
C ARG A 59 41.49 -80.40 9.27
N ASP A 60 40.55 -80.04 10.13
CA ASP A 60 39.58 -80.93 10.75
C ASP A 60 38.20 -80.62 10.17
N ASP A 61 37.37 -81.65 9.99
CA ASP A 61 36.03 -81.58 9.38
C ASP A 61 35.00 -81.01 10.38
N TRP A 62 35.40 -80.00 11.16
CA TRP A 62 34.59 -79.37 12.19
C TRP A 62 33.87 -78.15 11.61
N ASP A 63 32.53 -78.19 11.58
CA ASP A 63 31.68 -77.07 11.17
C ASP A 63 31.69 -75.97 12.24
N SER A 64 32.82 -75.27 12.31
CA SER A 64 33.09 -74.19 13.27
C SER A 64 32.11 -73.02 13.09
N THR A 65 31.59 -72.85 11.87
CA THR A 65 30.64 -71.80 11.52
C THR A 65 29.27 -72.04 12.12
N GLN A 66 28.73 -73.26 12.00
CA GLN A 66 27.40 -73.58 12.51
C GLN A 66 27.32 -73.48 14.05
N GLU A 67 28.37 -73.90 14.76
CA GLU A 67 28.41 -73.79 16.22
C GLU A 67 28.53 -72.34 16.70
N VAL A 68 29.27 -71.50 15.96
CA VAL A 68 29.38 -70.06 16.25
C VAL A 68 28.03 -69.38 16.06
N GLU A 69 27.32 -69.66 14.97
CA GLU A 69 25.96 -69.15 14.74
C GLU A 69 25.00 -69.57 15.84
N GLN A 70 24.99 -70.86 16.22
CA GLN A 70 24.11 -71.35 17.27
C GLN A 70 24.43 -70.74 18.64
N GLY A 71 25.73 -70.59 18.95
CA GLY A 71 26.20 -69.94 20.18
C GLY A 71 25.85 -68.44 20.21
N LEU A 72 25.97 -67.76 19.08
CA LEU A 72 25.63 -66.34 18.94
C LEU A 72 24.13 -66.12 19.13
N VAL A 73 23.27 -66.92 18.50
CA VAL A 73 21.81 -66.84 18.65
C VAL A 73 21.41 -67.10 20.11
N ALA A 74 22.02 -68.09 20.76
CA ALA A 74 21.77 -68.36 22.18
C ALA A 74 22.22 -67.20 23.07
N PHE A 75 23.38 -66.59 22.78
CA PHE A 75 23.88 -65.42 23.49
C PHE A 75 22.99 -64.19 23.30
N GLN A 76 22.57 -63.91 22.07
CA GLN A 76 21.65 -62.82 21.75
C GLN A 76 20.33 -62.98 22.49
N THR A 77 19.71 -64.16 22.43
CA THR A 77 18.44 -64.43 23.13
C THR A 77 18.59 -64.25 24.64
N LEU A 78 19.71 -64.71 25.21
CA LEU A 78 20.01 -64.55 26.64
C LEU A 78 20.18 -63.07 27.02
N LEU A 79 20.90 -62.33 26.18
CA LEU A 79 21.18 -60.92 26.39
C LEU A 79 19.88 -60.11 26.34
N GLU A 80 19.08 -60.29 25.28
CA GLU A 80 17.77 -59.67 25.09
C GLU A 80 16.84 -59.94 26.28
N TYR A 81 16.75 -61.19 26.74
CA TYR A 81 15.92 -61.57 27.89
C TYR A 81 16.34 -60.85 29.19
N HIS A 82 17.64 -60.78 29.47
CA HIS A 82 18.12 -60.12 30.68
C HIS A 82 18.04 -58.60 30.59
N THR A 83 18.26 -58.02 29.41
CA THR A 83 18.15 -56.58 29.20
C THR A 83 16.71 -56.12 29.30
N ASP A 84 15.76 -56.86 28.75
CA ASP A 84 14.31 -56.59 28.86
C ASP A 84 13.89 -56.50 30.34
N ILE A 85 14.21 -57.53 31.14
CA ILE A 85 13.92 -57.54 32.58
C ILE A 85 14.60 -56.38 33.31
N ALA A 86 15.87 -56.09 32.99
CA ALA A 86 16.60 -55.01 33.63
C ALA A 86 15.97 -53.64 33.30
N PHE A 87 15.53 -53.44 32.06
CA PHE A 87 14.88 -52.22 31.61
C PHE A 87 13.47 -52.06 32.17
N ASP A 88 12.68 -53.13 32.32
CA ASP A 88 11.40 -53.11 33.03
C ASP A 88 11.56 -52.63 34.49
N PHE A 89 12.58 -53.15 35.19
CA PHE A 89 12.90 -52.72 36.55
C PHE A 89 13.38 -51.27 36.59
N PHE A 90 14.20 -50.87 35.62
CA PHE A 90 14.69 -49.50 35.50
C PHE A 90 13.54 -48.52 35.23
N GLU A 91 12.61 -48.85 34.33
CA GLU A 91 11.44 -48.03 34.01
C GLU A 91 10.58 -47.84 35.27
N THR A 92 10.22 -48.97 35.90
CA THR A 92 9.40 -48.97 37.12
C THR A 92 10.09 -48.21 38.26
N TRP A 93 11.40 -48.37 38.43
CA TRP A 93 12.14 -47.68 39.47
C TRP A 93 12.25 -46.17 39.19
N SER A 94 12.48 -45.78 37.93
CA SER A 94 12.60 -44.39 37.52
C SER A 94 11.29 -43.64 37.71
N LEU A 95 10.15 -44.23 37.31
CA LEU A 95 8.83 -43.63 37.51
C LEU A 95 8.44 -43.51 39.00
N ARG A 96 8.98 -44.37 39.86
CA ARG A 96 8.66 -44.37 41.30
C ARG A 96 9.59 -43.50 42.16
N ASN A 97 10.79 -43.17 41.68
CA ASN A 97 11.79 -42.46 42.48
C ASN A 97 12.27 -41.16 41.84
N ILE A 98 12.64 -41.18 40.54
CA ILE A 98 13.16 -40.01 39.84
C ILE A 98 11.99 -39.10 39.42
N PHE A 99 11.01 -39.70 38.74
CA PHE A 99 9.81 -39.01 38.26
C PHE A 99 8.65 -39.14 39.23
N ALA A 100 8.93 -39.11 40.53
CA ALA A 100 7.92 -39.14 41.57
C ALA A 100 8.06 -37.92 42.46
N MET A 101 6.99 -37.13 42.56
CA MET A 101 6.93 -35.97 43.43
C MET A 101 5.99 -36.26 44.61
N PRO A 102 6.43 -36.04 45.87
CA PRO A 102 5.56 -36.23 47.03
C PRO A 102 4.47 -35.15 47.07
N ALA A 103 3.22 -35.51 47.38
CA ALA A 103 2.12 -34.54 47.45
C ALA A 103 2.25 -33.52 48.58
N ASP A 104 3.11 -33.78 49.56
CA ASP A 104 3.32 -32.89 50.70
C ASP A 104 4.21 -31.67 50.37
N LEU A 105 4.81 -31.62 49.16
CA LEU A 105 5.68 -30.52 48.75
C LEU A 105 4.89 -29.48 47.93
N PRO A 106 4.79 -28.22 48.39
CA PRO A 106 4.17 -27.15 47.62
C PRO A 106 5.10 -26.69 46.50
N ILE A 107 5.13 -27.43 45.40
CA ILE A 107 5.87 -27.05 44.19
C ILE A 107 5.01 -26.06 43.41
N VAL A 108 5.51 -24.84 43.23
CA VAL A 108 4.93 -23.84 42.33
C VAL A 108 5.88 -23.68 41.17
N VAL A 109 5.40 -23.98 39.96
CA VAL A 109 6.21 -23.83 38.74
C VAL A 109 6.25 -22.34 38.35
N PRO A 110 7.33 -21.81 37.75
CA PRO A 110 7.43 -20.38 37.45
C PRO A 110 6.26 -19.80 36.63
N HIS A 111 5.66 -20.56 35.73
CA HIS A 111 4.50 -20.12 34.95
C HIS A 111 3.16 -20.21 35.71
N GLN A 112 3.16 -20.86 36.88
CA GLN A 112 2.03 -20.85 37.82
C GLN A 112 2.18 -19.72 38.85
N GLU A 113 3.28 -18.95 38.82
CA GLU A 113 3.48 -17.81 39.71
C GLU A 113 2.43 -16.72 39.42
N GLY A 114 1.60 -16.41 40.41
CA GLY A 114 0.50 -15.45 40.27
C GLY A 114 -0.76 -16.02 39.60
N LEU A 115 -0.83 -17.34 39.38
CA LEU A 115 -2.06 -18.00 38.97
C LEU A 115 -3.03 -18.06 40.16
N ASP A 116 -4.03 -17.18 40.13
CA ASP A 116 -5.16 -17.23 41.05
C ASP A 116 -6.26 -18.09 40.40
N LEU A 117 -6.63 -19.19 41.06
CA LEU A 117 -7.66 -20.12 40.58
C LEU A 117 -9.04 -19.81 41.19
N ASP A 118 -9.13 -18.82 42.07
CA ASP A 118 -10.38 -18.44 42.74
C ASP A 118 -11.24 -17.45 41.90
N TYR A 119 -10.97 -17.33 40.60
CA TYR A 119 -11.78 -16.48 39.72
C TYR A 119 -13.18 -17.05 39.49
N PRO A 120 -14.25 -16.24 39.66
CA PRO A 120 -15.59 -16.70 39.34
C PRO A 120 -15.77 -16.84 37.83
N ALA A 121 -16.41 -17.92 37.39
CA ALA A 121 -16.66 -18.21 35.97
C ALA A 121 -17.42 -17.06 35.25
N GLU A 122 -18.23 -16.29 35.97
CA GLU A 122 -18.92 -15.12 35.42
C GLU A 122 -17.93 -14.05 34.94
N LEU A 123 -16.87 -13.79 35.70
CA LEU A 123 -15.85 -12.80 35.35
C LEU A 123 -15.05 -13.25 34.12
N GLU A 124 -14.74 -14.54 33.99
CA GLU A 124 -14.08 -15.07 32.79
C GLU A 124 -14.93 -14.84 31.53
N THR A 125 -16.24 -15.07 31.62
CA THR A 125 -17.14 -14.83 30.48
C THR A 125 -17.25 -13.35 30.13
N GLU A 126 -17.28 -12.47 31.14
CA GLU A 126 -17.28 -11.01 30.94
C GLU A 126 -15.98 -10.55 30.27
N LEU A 127 -14.83 -11.01 30.77
CA LEU A 127 -13.52 -10.67 30.21
C LEU A 127 -13.37 -11.18 28.78
N MET A 128 -13.86 -12.39 28.49
CA MET A 128 -13.88 -12.93 27.13
C MET A 128 -14.79 -12.11 26.20
N ALA A 129 -15.94 -11.65 26.70
CA ALA A 129 -16.82 -10.75 25.96
C ALA A 129 -16.15 -9.37 25.72
N GLU A 130 -15.42 -8.86 26.71
CA GLU A 130 -14.65 -7.63 26.59
C GLU A 130 -13.58 -7.77 25.51
N VAL A 131 -12.78 -8.85 25.53
CA VAL A 131 -11.76 -9.14 24.52
C VAL A 131 -12.37 -9.19 23.12
N GLN A 132 -13.53 -9.84 22.96
CA GLN A 132 -14.24 -9.85 21.68
C GLN A 132 -14.70 -8.44 21.26
N SER A 133 -15.19 -7.63 22.20
CA SER A 133 -15.58 -6.24 21.93
C SER A 133 -14.38 -5.39 21.48
N LEU A 134 -13.21 -5.59 22.10
CA LEU A 134 -11.97 -4.90 21.77
C LEU A 134 -11.47 -5.32 20.38
N ARG A 135 -11.53 -6.63 20.05
CA ARG A 135 -11.23 -7.12 18.70
C ARG A 135 -12.10 -6.43 17.64
N LYS A 136 -13.42 -6.35 17.87
CA LYS A 136 -14.35 -5.63 16.98
C LYS A 136 -14.00 -4.14 16.85
N LYS A 137 -13.64 -3.47 17.96
CA LYS A 137 -13.20 -2.07 17.96
C LYS A 137 -11.93 -1.88 17.14
N ILE A 138 -10.94 -2.77 17.29
CA ILE A 138 -9.69 -2.74 16.53
C ILE A 138 -9.97 -2.88 15.02
N ASP A 139 -10.86 -3.79 14.62
CA ASP A 139 -11.20 -3.98 13.22
C ASP A 139 -11.94 -2.78 12.63
N ALA A 140 -12.84 -2.16 13.40
CA ALA A 140 -13.49 -0.91 13.02
C ALA A 140 -12.48 0.23 12.85
N GLN A 141 -11.54 0.38 13.79
CA GLN A 141 -10.45 1.36 13.70
C GLN A 141 -9.55 1.12 12.49
N ARG A 142 -9.19 -0.14 12.19
CA ARG A 142 -8.43 -0.51 10.99
C ARG A 142 -9.19 -0.16 9.70
N ARG A 143 -10.50 -0.37 9.65
CA ARG A 143 -11.35 0.03 8.51
C ARG A 143 -11.39 1.55 8.35
N LEU A 144 -11.60 2.28 9.45
CA LEU A 144 -11.61 3.75 9.45
C LEU A 144 -10.26 4.31 9.00
N LYS A 145 -9.14 3.78 9.49
CA LYS A 145 -7.79 4.16 9.06
C LYS A 145 -7.60 4.00 7.55
N ARG A 146 -8.07 2.88 6.97
CA ARG A 146 -8.02 2.65 5.51
C ARG A 146 -8.82 3.71 4.74
N LEU A 147 -10.03 4.04 5.20
CA LEU A 147 -10.87 5.07 4.58
C LEU A 147 -10.24 6.46 4.68
N LEU A 148 -9.73 6.85 5.84
CA LEU A 148 -9.06 8.15 6.03
C LEU A 148 -7.79 8.27 5.19
N THR A 149 -7.01 7.20 5.09
CA THR A 149 -5.80 7.20 4.24
C THR A 149 -6.18 7.40 2.78
N ARG A 150 -7.28 6.77 2.32
CA ARG A 150 -7.80 6.96 0.96
C ARG A 150 -8.32 8.37 0.73
N SER A 151 -9.08 8.93 1.67
CA SER A 151 -9.63 10.28 1.54
C SER A 151 -8.53 11.35 1.57
N ALA A 152 -7.52 11.19 2.43
CA ALA A 152 -6.36 12.06 2.47
C ALA A 152 -5.62 12.06 1.11
N ARG A 153 -5.36 10.89 0.53
CA ARG A 153 -4.74 10.78 -0.81
C ARG A 153 -5.57 11.49 -1.88
N LEU A 154 -6.88 11.26 -1.90
CA LEU A 154 -7.77 11.92 -2.86
C LEU A 154 -7.80 13.45 -2.67
N SER A 155 -7.83 13.91 -1.42
CA SER A 155 -7.79 15.34 -1.09
C SER A 155 -6.50 15.99 -1.56
N THR A 156 -5.34 15.36 -1.32
CA THR A 156 -4.04 15.87 -1.80
C THR A 156 -3.96 15.90 -3.32
N ALA A 157 -4.54 14.91 -4.02
CA ALA A 157 -4.60 14.89 -5.47
C ALA A 157 -5.47 16.04 -6.02
N LYS A 158 -6.65 16.28 -5.41
CA LYS A 158 -7.53 17.40 -5.76
C LYS A 158 -6.87 18.75 -5.51
N ALA A 159 -6.19 18.93 -4.38
CA ALA A 159 -5.46 20.15 -4.06
C ALA A 159 -4.38 20.45 -5.11
N ARG A 160 -3.58 19.45 -5.50
CA ARG A 160 -2.60 19.59 -6.59
C ARG A 160 -3.25 19.96 -7.92
N GLN A 161 -4.41 19.40 -8.22
CA GLN A 161 -5.13 19.75 -9.46
C GLN A 161 -5.64 21.19 -9.42
N SER A 162 -6.19 21.65 -8.29
CA SER A 162 -6.60 23.04 -8.14
C SER A 162 -5.43 24.01 -8.19
N GLU A 163 -4.29 23.66 -7.59
CA GLU A 163 -3.06 24.45 -7.67
C GLU A 163 -2.57 24.58 -9.11
N LYS A 164 -2.57 23.49 -9.89
CA LYS A 164 -2.23 23.54 -11.32
C LYS A 164 -3.19 24.45 -12.11
N LYS A 165 -4.50 24.32 -11.87
CA LYS A 165 -5.48 25.19 -12.52
C LYS A 165 -5.27 26.65 -12.14
N LEU A 166 -4.91 26.92 -10.88
CA LEU A 166 -4.58 28.27 -10.43
C LEU A 166 -3.32 28.76 -11.14
N SER A 167 -2.24 27.97 -11.23
CA SER A 167 -1.05 28.37 -11.98
C SER A 167 -1.36 28.63 -13.45
N ASP A 168 -2.19 27.79 -14.07
CA ASP A 168 -2.60 27.96 -15.46
C ASP A 168 -3.45 29.22 -15.66
N LEU A 169 -4.23 29.64 -14.66
CA LEU A 169 -5.04 30.86 -14.69
C LEU A 169 -4.33 32.07 -14.08
N SER A 170 -3.12 31.92 -13.54
CA SER A 170 -2.42 32.99 -12.84
C SER A 170 -2.08 34.17 -13.75
N PHE A 171 -1.90 33.92 -15.05
CA PHE A 171 -1.71 34.97 -16.06
C PHE A 171 -2.91 35.92 -16.17
N LEU A 172 -4.14 35.47 -15.82
CA LEU A 172 -5.31 36.34 -15.80
C LEU A 172 -5.22 37.39 -14.70
N GLN A 173 -4.35 37.17 -13.71
CA GLN A 173 -4.07 38.09 -12.62
C GLN A 173 -2.97 39.10 -12.96
N ASP A 174 -2.45 39.07 -14.19
CA ASP A 174 -1.42 40.01 -14.64
C ASP A 174 -1.96 41.45 -14.67
N PRO A 175 -1.17 42.44 -14.22
CA PRO A 175 -1.59 43.84 -14.14
C PRO A 175 -1.98 44.42 -15.51
N LEU A 176 -1.46 43.85 -16.60
CA LEU A 176 -1.78 44.25 -17.97
C LEU A 176 -3.24 43.96 -18.34
N LEU A 177 -3.84 42.89 -17.81
CA LEU A 177 -5.25 42.59 -18.04
C LEU A 177 -6.18 43.50 -17.24
N LEU A 178 -5.75 43.91 -16.04
CA LEU A 178 -6.41 44.96 -15.25
C LEU A 178 -6.38 46.30 -15.98
N GLU A 179 -5.24 46.67 -16.59
CA GLU A 179 -5.16 47.86 -17.44
C GLU A 179 -6.06 47.74 -18.67
N LEU A 180 -6.15 46.57 -19.31
CA LEU A 180 -7.07 46.32 -20.42
C LEU A 180 -8.54 46.45 -20.02
N GLY A 181 -8.91 46.04 -18.80
CA GLY A 181 -10.27 46.22 -18.27
C GLY A 181 -10.62 47.70 -18.13
N GLN A 182 -9.68 48.53 -17.69
CA GLN A 182 -9.87 49.99 -17.55
C GLN A 182 -9.97 50.72 -18.89
N ILE A 183 -9.53 50.11 -20.00
CA ILE A 183 -9.63 50.72 -21.33
C ILE A 183 -11.10 50.87 -21.74
N ALA A 184 -11.97 49.93 -21.37
CA ALA A 184 -13.41 50.03 -21.66
C ALA A 184 -14.02 51.27 -20.98
N ASP A 185 -13.76 51.46 -19.68
CA ASP A 185 -14.21 52.63 -18.93
C ASP A 185 -13.67 53.95 -19.53
N ARG A 186 -12.41 53.94 -19.97
CA ARG A 186 -11.81 55.09 -20.67
C ARG A 186 -12.51 55.37 -22.00
N PHE A 187 -12.84 54.34 -22.79
CA PHE A 187 -13.60 54.51 -24.03
C PHE A 187 -15.02 55.02 -23.78
N GLU A 188 -15.70 54.55 -22.74
CA GLU A 188 -17.01 55.08 -22.34
C GLU A 188 -16.92 56.54 -21.90
N SER A 189 -15.89 56.91 -21.13
CA SER A 189 -15.65 58.31 -20.74
C SER A 189 -15.34 59.21 -21.94
N MET A 190 -14.61 58.69 -22.93
CA MET A 190 -14.29 59.42 -24.16
C MET A 190 -15.52 59.53 -25.07
N PHE A 191 -16.33 58.48 -25.17
CA PHE A 191 -17.58 58.47 -25.94
C PHE A 191 -18.62 59.40 -25.33
N THR A 192 -18.78 59.38 -24.00
CA THR A 192 -19.65 60.34 -23.29
C THR A 192 -19.14 61.76 -23.45
N ALA A 193 -17.83 62.01 -23.36
CA ALA A 193 -17.25 63.32 -23.64
C ALA A 193 -17.49 63.77 -25.09
N ALA A 194 -17.27 62.90 -26.08
CA ALA A 194 -17.46 63.21 -27.50
C ALA A 194 -18.94 63.39 -27.88
N SER A 195 -19.84 62.61 -27.28
CA SER A 195 -21.29 62.75 -27.46
C SER A 195 -21.88 63.94 -26.71
N SER A 196 -21.21 64.43 -25.66
CA SER A 196 -21.55 65.69 -24.98
C SER A 196 -21.05 66.94 -25.71
N LEU A 197 -20.26 66.78 -26.78
CA LEU A 197 -19.90 67.90 -27.63
C LEU A 197 -21.14 68.40 -28.39
N PRO A 198 -21.35 69.72 -28.49
CA PRO A 198 -22.46 70.26 -29.26
C PRO A 198 -22.38 69.79 -30.73
N PRO A 199 -23.51 69.42 -31.37
CA PRO A 199 -23.50 69.13 -32.80
C PRO A 199 -22.98 70.35 -33.56
N LEU A 200 -22.18 70.12 -34.60
CA LEU A 200 -21.67 71.18 -35.48
C LEU A 200 -22.85 71.85 -36.19
N THR A 201 -23.40 72.88 -35.57
CA THR A 201 -24.39 73.77 -36.17
C THR A 201 -23.70 74.68 -37.19
N PRO A 202 -24.41 75.10 -38.26
CA PRO A 202 -23.82 75.94 -39.32
C PRO A 202 -23.23 77.26 -38.79
N GLU A 203 -23.70 77.74 -37.63
CA GLU A 203 -23.19 78.92 -36.93
C GLU A 203 -21.85 78.67 -36.21
N SER A 204 -21.63 77.48 -35.66
CA SER A 204 -20.36 77.09 -35.02
C SER A 204 -19.26 76.82 -36.04
N THR A 205 -19.61 76.25 -37.21
CA THR A 205 -18.70 76.18 -38.36
C THR A 205 -18.42 77.57 -38.94
N ALA A 206 -19.39 78.49 -38.90
CA ALA A 206 -19.21 79.89 -39.29
C ALA A 206 -18.24 80.62 -38.34
N ALA A 207 -18.29 80.38 -37.03
CA ALA A 207 -17.35 80.94 -36.06
C ALA A 207 -15.91 80.38 -36.21
N LEU A 208 -15.77 79.11 -36.58
CA LEU A 208 -14.46 78.50 -36.94
C LEU A 208 -13.93 78.98 -38.30
N THR A 209 -14.82 79.36 -39.24
CA THR A 209 -14.45 79.98 -40.53
C THR A 209 -14.31 81.50 -40.46
N GLN A 210 -14.83 82.15 -39.41
CA GLN A 210 -14.54 83.55 -39.05
C GLN A 210 -13.20 83.68 -38.31
N LEU A 211 -12.19 82.99 -38.81
CA LEU A 211 -10.84 83.52 -38.75
C LEU A 211 -10.87 84.89 -39.47
N PRO A 212 -10.20 85.93 -38.94
CA PRO A 212 -9.97 87.14 -39.73
C PRO A 212 -9.34 86.70 -41.05
N LEU A 213 -9.83 87.24 -42.17
CA LEU A 213 -9.18 87.07 -43.45
C LEU A 213 -7.67 87.27 -43.26
N PRO A 214 -6.82 86.34 -43.76
CA PRO A 214 -5.40 86.41 -43.52
C PRO A 214 -4.86 87.73 -44.05
N ASP A 215 -4.16 88.50 -43.20
CA ASP A 215 -3.19 89.45 -43.69
C ASP A 215 -2.24 88.67 -44.62
N PRO A 216 -2.02 89.10 -45.88
CA PRO A 216 -1.26 88.35 -46.88
C PRO A 216 0.25 88.32 -46.59
N GLY A 217 0.64 87.68 -45.48
CA GLY A 217 2.05 87.57 -45.07
C GLY A 217 2.36 86.72 -43.83
N LYS A 218 1.39 86.24 -43.03
CA LYS A 218 1.67 85.44 -41.82
C LYS A 218 1.13 84.01 -41.90
N ARG A 219 1.90 83.05 -41.39
CA ARG A 219 1.56 81.61 -41.46
C ARG A 219 0.51 81.25 -40.39
N PRO A 220 -0.47 80.39 -40.70
CA PRO A 220 -1.66 80.16 -39.86
C PRO A 220 -1.37 79.52 -38.48
N TRP A 221 -0.23 78.83 -38.31
CA TRP A 221 0.18 78.26 -37.02
C TRP A 221 0.84 79.28 -36.06
N GLU A 222 1.16 80.50 -36.53
CA GLU A 222 1.80 81.55 -35.72
C GLU A 222 0.80 82.47 -35.03
N LEU A 223 -0.48 82.43 -35.45
CA LEU A 223 -1.52 83.38 -35.03
C LEU A 223 -2.42 82.84 -33.92
N SER A 224 -2.51 81.51 -33.75
CA SER A 224 -3.31 80.93 -32.67
C SER A 224 -2.85 79.53 -32.28
N ARG A 225 -3.09 79.17 -31.00
CA ARG A 225 -2.86 77.80 -30.49
C ARG A 225 -3.67 76.76 -31.27
N ALA A 226 -4.88 77.11 -31.72
CA ALA A 226 -5.72 76.23 -32.52
C ALA A 226 -5.09 75.95 -33.90
N GLY A 227 -4.51 76.96 -34.55
CA GLY A 227 -3.78 76.80 -35.82
C GLY A 227 -2.52 75.94 -35.68
N TYR A 228 -1.80 76.05 -34.56
CA TYR A 228 -0.68 75.16 -34.25
C TYR A 228 -1.14 73.71 -34.07
N MET A 229 -2.26 73.49 -33.37
CA MET A 229 -2.79 72.14 -33.16
C MET A 229 -3.26 71.51 -34.47
N ASP A 230 -3.94 72.24 -35.36
CA ASP A 230 -4.33 71.75 -36.68
C ASP A 230 -3.11 71.46 -37.59
N TRP A 231 -2.07 72.29 -37.51
CA TRP A 231 -0.81 71.98 -38.19
C TRP A 231 -0.11 70.75 -37.62
N ALA A 232 -0.03 70.62 -36.30
CA ALA A 232 0.63 69.51 -35.63
C ALA A 232 -0.09 68.18 -35.87
N THR A 233 -1.43 68.16 -35.88
CA THR A 233 -2.22 66.98 -36.24
C THR A 233 -2.04 66.62 -37.71
N LYS A 234 -2.03 67.60 -38.63
CA LYS A 234 -1.72 67.36 -40.05
C LYS A 234 -0.30 66.81 -40.25
N GLN A 235 0.68 67.28 -39.49
CA GLN A 235 2.05 66.77 -39.54
C GLN A 235 2.18 65.34 -38.99
N LEU A 236 1.46 65.02 -37.91
CA LEU A 236 1.38 63.66 -37.38
C LEU A 236 0.71 62.71 -38.36
N LEU A 237 -0.41 63.10 -38.97
CA LEU A 237 -1.10 62.32 -39.99
C LEU A 237 -0.24 62.13 -41.24
N ALA A 238 0.51 63.14 -41.67
CA ALA A 238 1.48 63.01 -42.76
C ALA A 238 2.60 62.01 -42.42
N LYS A 239 3.09 62.01 -41.18
CA LYS A 239 4.12 61.08 -40.70
C LYS A 239 3.59 59.65 -40.55
N VAL A 240 2.34 59.48 -40.13
CA VAL A 240 1.65 58.18 -40.10
C VAL A 240 1.40 57.66 -41.51
N LYS A 241 1.00 58.53 -42.44
CA LYS A 241 0.81 58.17 -43.86
C LYS A 241 2.12 57.73 -44.53
N GLN A 242 3.24 58.38 -44.21
CA GLN A 242 4.57 57.97 -44.64
C GLN A 242 5.03 56.65 -43.99
N ARG A 243 4.69 56.41 -42.72
CA ARG A 243 4.97 55.12 -42.06
C ARG A 243 4.08 53.97 -42.57
N SER A 244 2.83 54.26 -42.94
CA SER A 244 1.91 53.25 -43.46
C SER A 244 2.24 52.84 -44.90
N SER A 245 2.87 53.70 -45.71
CA SER A 245 3.36 53.29 -47.03
C SER A 245 4.60 52.39 -46.97
N ASP A 246 5.33 52.40 -45.85
CA ASP A 246 6.59 51.65 -45.68
C ASP A 246 6.43 50.34 -44.86
N VAL A 247 5.27 50.14 -44.19
CA VAL A 247 4.99 48.96 -43.34
C VAL A 247 3.63 48.34 -43.71
N GLY A 248 3.39 48.15 -45.01
CA GLY A 248 2.23 47.43 -45.52
C GLY A 248 2.53 45.96 -45.79
N ASN A 249 2.60 45.09 -44.76
CA ASN A 249 2.25 43.66 -44.92
C ASN A 249 2.23 42.79 -43.63
N SER A 250 2.68 43.25 -42.46
CA SER A 250 2.97 42.34 -41.34
C SER A 250 1.82 42.12 -40.34
N VAL A 251 1.02 43.14 -40.03
CA VAL A 251 0.10 43.08 -38.88
C VAL A 251 -1.25 42.46 -39.23
N THR A 252 -1.78 42.72 -40.43
CA THR A 252 -3.07 42.14 -40.87
C THR A 252 -2.98 40.64 -41.14
N GLY A 253 -1.83 40.15 -41.64
CA GLY A 253 -1.60 38.71 -41.87
C GLY A 253 -1.52 37.87 -40.58
N SER A 254 -1.06 38.46 -39.48
CA SER A 254 -1.00 37.80 -38.16
C SER A 254 -2.40 37.57 -37.57
N ILE A 255 -3.30 38.53 -37.74
CA ILE A 255 -4.66 38.45 -37.21
C ILE A 255 -5.50 37.43 -37.99
N THR A 256 -5.35 37.36 -39.31
CA THR A 256 -6.06 36.36 -40.12
C THR A 256 -5.59 34.93 -39.83
N ALA A 257 -4.29 34.71 -39.56
CA ALA A 257 -3.75 33.40 -39.20
C ALA A 257 -4.23 32.92 -37.81
N LEU A 258 -4.44 33.83 -36.86
CA LEU A 258 -5.01 33.51 -35.55
C LEU A 258 -6.49 33.12 -35.64
N ILE A 259 -7.25 33.73 -36.55
CA ILE A 259 -8.67 33.40 -36.79
C ILE A 259 -8.82 31.98 -37.37
N ASP A 260 -7.94 31.57 -38.30
CA ASP A 260 -7.96 30.22 -38.87
C ASP A 260 -7.58 29.13 -37.84
N ASN A 261 -6.67 29.44 -36.90
CA ASN A 261 -6.30 28.52 -35.82
C ASN A 261 -7.42 28.33 -34.79
N ILE A 262 -8.23 29.36 -34.52
CA ILE A 262 -9.38 29.27 -33.63
C ILE A 262 -10.51 28.44 -34.28
N GLY A 263 -10.69 28.56 -35.60
CA GLY A 263 -11.67 27.77 -36.35
C GLY A 263 -11.37 26.27 -36.42
N THR A 264 -10.08 25.88 -36.39
CA THR A 264 -9.68 24.46 -36.36
C THR A 264 -9.81 23.84 -34.96
N ALA A 265 -9.57 24.61 -33.89
CA ALA A 265 -9.74 24.14 -32.51
C ALA A 265 -11.21 23.81 -32.16
N GLN A 266 -12.16 24.62 -32.64
CA GLN A 266 -13.59 24.34 -32.44
C GLN A 266 -14.07 23.08 -33.17
N ARG A 267 -13.46 22.71 -34.31
CA ARG A 267 -13.79 21.47 -35.02
C ARG A 267 -13.32 20.22 -34.27
N LEU A 268 -12.21 20.29 -33.54
CA LEU A 268 -11.71 19.20 -32.70
C LEU A 268 -12.54 18.99 -31.44
N GLU A 269 -13.11 20.05 -30.87
CA GLU A 269 -14.01 19.95 -29.71
C GLU A 269 -15.32 19.23 -30.05
N VAL A 270 -15.85 19.43 -31.27
CA VAL A 270 -17.06 18.74 -31.75
C VAL A 270 -16.81 17.25 -31.98
N ILE A 271 -15.62 16.88 -32.49
CA ILE A 271 -15.23 15.48 -32.71
C ILE A 271 -15.04 14.76 -31.35
N ALA A 272 -14.39 15.41 -30.38
CA ALA A 272 -14.19 14.84 -29.04
C ALA A 272 -15.53 14.62 -28.30
N LYS A 273 -16.50 15.53 -28.47
CA LYS A 273 -17.85 15.35 -27.92
C LYS A 273 -18.57 14.16 -28.57
N TYR A 274 -18.44 13.97 -29.88
CA TYR A 274 -19.02 12.82 -30.58
C TYR A 274 -18.44 11.47 -30.12
N GLU A 275 -17.13 11.37 -29.87
CA GLU A 275 -16.50 10.15 -29.36
C GLU A 275 -16.90 9.83 -27.91
N SER A 276 -17.03 10.84 -27.05
CA SER A 276 -17.51 10.65 -25.67
C SER A 276 -18.93 10.08 -25.61
N VAL A 277 -19.82 10.52 -26.52
CA VAL A 277 -21.21 10.03 -26.61
C VAL A 277 -21.24 8.58 -27.09
N ARG A 278 -20.40 8.21 -28.07
CA ARG A 278 -20.30 6.83 -28.55
C ARG A 278 -19.81 5.84 -27.48
N SER A 279 -18.82 6.22 -26.67
CA SER A 279 -18.34 5.37 -25.55
C SER A 279 -19.40 5.16 -24.46
N SER A 280 -20.31 6.14 -24.31
CA SER A 280 -21.40 6.08 -23.32
C SER A 280 -22.54 5.14 -23.76
N GLU A 281 -22.73 4.93 -25.06
CA GLU A 281 -23.73 4.00 -25.61
C GLU A 281 -23.25 2.53 -25.58
N GLU A 282 -21.96 2.27 -25.84
CA GLU A 282 -21.38 0.93 -25.75
C GLU A 282 -21.41 0.37 -24.32
N THR A 283 -21.35 1.22 -23.30
CA THR A 283 -21.42 0.80 -21.89
C THR A 283 -22.84 0.41 -21.43
N ARG A 284 -23.88 0.74 -22.20
CA ARG A 284 -25.29 0.41 -21.87
C ARG A 284 -25.80 -0.91 -22.47
N GLN A 285 -25.07 -1.54 -23.39
CA GLN A 285 -25.54 -2.75 -24.11
C GLN A 285 -25.09 -4.09 -23.51
N HIS A 286 -24.34 -4.12 -22.41
CA HIS A 286 -24.01 -5.37 -21.71
C HIS A 286 -24.71 -5.48 -20.35
N PRO A 287 -25.85 -6.20 -20.24
CA PRO A 287 -26.39 -6.60 -18.96
C PRO A 287 -25.55 -7.74 -18.35
N ALA A 288 -25.14 -7.57 -17.09
CA ALA A 288 -24.45 -8.58 -16.30
C ALA A 288 -25.38 -9.77 -15.95
N PRO A 289 -24.87 -11.01 -15.82
CA PRO A 289 -25.68 -12.19 -15.54
C PRO A 289 -26.20 -12.21 -14.08
N PRO A 290 -27.30 -12.93 -13.80
CA PRO A 290 -27.95 -12.91 -12.49
C PRO A 290 -27.21 -13.77 -11.46
N ASN A 291 -27.16 -13.28 -10.22
CA ASN A 291 -26.67 -14.00 -9.05
C ASN A 291 -27.72 -15.04 -8.60
N ASP A 292 -27.28 -16.29 -8.46
CA ASP A 292 -28.06 -17.36 -7.86
C ASP A 292 -28.34 -17.07 -6.38
N VAL A 293 -29.62 -17.16 -6.02
CA VAL A 293 -30.13 -17.05 -4.65
C VAL A 293 -30.26 -18.45 -4.08
N GLU A 294 -29.68 -18.61 -2.88
CA GLU A 294 -29.73 -19.78 -2.02
C GLU A 294 -31.16 -20.30 -1.83
N MET A 295 -31.35 -21.59 -2.11
CA MET A 295 -32.52 -22.37 -1.72
C MET A 295 -32.42 -22.68 -0.22
N ASN A 296 -33.37 -22.15 0.54
CA ASN A 296 -33.78 -22.67 1.83
C ASN A 296 -35.12 -23.40 1.67
N ASP A 297 -35.28 -24.46 2.46
CA ASP A 297 -36.51 -25.18 2.81
C ASP A 297 -37.07 -26.17 1.77
N LEU A 298 -36.81 -27.47 2.00
CA LEU A 298 -37.83 -28.52 2.23
C LEU A 298 -37.14 -29.88 2.53
N ASP A 299 -37.68 -30.56 3.55
CA ASP A 299 -37.37 -31.87 4.15
C ASP A 299 -36.27 -31.97 5.23
#